data_AF-A0A7V5R520-F1
#
_entry.id   AF-A0A7V5R520-F1
#
_cell.length_a   1.000
_cell.length_b   1.000
_cell.length_c   1.000
_cell.angle_alpha   90.00
_cell.angle_beta   90.00
_cell.angle_gamma   90.00
#
_symmetry.space_group_name_H-M   'P 1'
#
loop_
_entity.id
_entity.type
_entity.pdbx_description
1 polymer ?
#
loop_
_entity_poly.entity_id
_entity_poly.type
_entity_poly.pdbx_seq_one_letter_code
_entity_poly.pdbx_strand_id
1 'polypeptide(L)'
;MKKIFWIVFGLLWISFGISLIKHPNFYDSRHGIYQNFSQIRWPLGGGFIFVGTLFLVVSFKMKNGKTVDFICPKCEKTVKDIEGKDIYCPKCGTKMEPLEGFYERHPDRKKG
;
A
#
# COMPACT_ATOMS: atom_id res chain seq x y z
N MET A 1 -6.97 1.39 -0.30
CA MET A 1 -6.80 2.71 0.34
C MET A 1 -5.38 2.98 0.84
N LYS A 2 -4.71 2.06 1.53
CA LYS A 2 -3.37 2.29 2.10
C LYS A 2 -2.28 2.68 1.07
N LYS A 3 -2.26 2.02 -0.10
CA LYS A 3 -1.25 2.31 -1.15
C LYS A 3 -1.32 3.74 -1.71
N ILE A 4 -2.52 4.24 -1.99
CA ILE A 4 -2.73 5.59 -2.54
C ILE A 4 -2.29 6.65 -1.53
N PHE A 5 -2.63 6.45 -0.25
CA PHE A 5 -2.21 7.33 0.82
C PHE A 5 -0.68 7.49 0.87
N TRP A 6 0.07 6.38 0.84
CA TRP A 6 1.54 6.43 0.86
C TRP A 6 2.15 7.07 -0.39
N ILE A 7 1.54 6.89 -1.56
CA ILE A 7 1.98 7.54 -2.80
C ILE A 7 1.83 9.07 -2.70
N VAL A 8 0.65 9.54 -2.27
CA VAL A 8 0.39 10.99 -2.11
C VAL A 8 1.33 11.59 -1.08
N PHE A 9 1.53 10.89 0.05
CA PHE A 9 2.44 11.34 1.10
C PHE A 9 3.90 11.41 0.62
N GLY A 10 4.35 10.43 -0.17
CA GLY A 10 5.68 10.43 -0.79
C GLY A 10 5.89 11.60 -1.77
N LEU A 11 4.91 11.89 -2.62
CA LEU A 11 4.96 13.03 -3.54
C LEU A 11 5.00 14.38 -2.80
N LEU A 12 4.22 14.51 -1.72
CA LEU A 12 4.27 15.68 -0.83
C LEU A 12 5.67 15.90 -0.27
N TRP A 13 6.32 14.87 0.27
CA TRP A 13 7.68 14.95 0.79
C TRP A 13 8.71 15.35 -0.27
N ILE A 14 8.61 14.80 -1.47
CA ILE A 14 9.50 15.16 -2.59
C ILE A 14 9.28 16.62 -2.98
N SER A 15 8.02 17.06 -3.13
CA SER A 15 7.71 18.45 -3.48
C SER A 15 8.21 19.43 -2.43
N PHE A 16 8.08 19.10 -1.14
CA PHE A 16 8.61 19.89 -0.04
C PHE A 16 10.14 19.97 -0.06
N GLY A 17 10.83 18.85 -0.30
CA GLY A 17 12.28 18.82 -0.47
C GLY A 17 12.77 19.70 -1.63
N ILE A 18 12.09 19.64 -2.79
CA ILE A 18 12.38 20.50 -3.94
C ILE A 18 12.15 21.98 -3.60
N SER A 19 11.06 22.29 -2.90
CA SER A 19 10.74 23.65 -2.46
C SER A 19 11.82 24.22 -1.53
N LEU A 20 12.33 23.43 -0.58
CA LEU A 20 13.43 23.81 0.31
C LEU A 20 14.73 24.12 -0.44
N ILE A 21 15.02 23.37 -1.51
CA ILE A 21 16.22 23.60 -2.33
C ILE A 21 16.10 24.90 -3.13
N LYS A 22 14.91 25.16 -3.71
CA LYS A 22 14.65 26.36 -4.52
C LYS A 22 14.50 27.63 -3.67
N HIS A 23 13.85 27.52 -2.52
CA HIS A 23 13.52 28.63 -1.63
C HIS A 23 14.04 28.35 -0.21
N PRO A 24 15.36 28.51 0.02
CA PRO A 24 15.96 28.22 1.32
C PRO A 24 15.70 29.29 2.38
N ASN A 25 15.12 30.43 1.99
CA ASN A 25 14.84 31.55 2.88
C ASN A 25 13.35 31.58 3.19
N PHE A 26 13.01 31.41 4.46
CA PHE A 26 11.64 31.57 4.95
C PHE A 26 11.57 32.84 5.79
N TYR A 27 10.68 33.73 5.39
CA TYR A 27 10.41 34.96 6.12
C TYR A 27 9.01 34.89 6.72
N ASP A 28 8.94 34.90 8.05
CA ASP A 28 7.68 35.03 8.77
C ASP A 28 7.47 36.49 9.16
N SER A 29 6.61 37.18 8.40
CA SER A 29 6.24 38.58 8.65
C SER A 29 5.54 38.80 9.99
N ARG A 30 4.96 37.75 10.60
CA ARG A 30 4.17 37.87 11.84
C ARG A 30 5.04 37.91 13.08
N HIS A 31 6.20 37.25 13.04
CA HIS A 31 7.14 37.16 14.17
C HIS A 31 8.50 37.85 13.88
N GLY A 32 8.69 38.39 12.67
CA GLY A 32 9.94 39.04 12.27
C GLY A 32 11.14 38.09 12.19
N ILE A 33 10.90 36.78 12.09
CA ILE A 33 11.95 35.76 12.11
C ILE A 33 12.41 35.49 10.68
N TYR A 34 13.71 35.62 10.45
CA TYR A 34 14.38 35.24 9.22
C TYR A 34 15.12 33.93 9.42
N GLN A 35 14.61 32.84 8.83
CA GLN A 35 15.28 31.54 8.86
C GLN A 35 15.98 31.31 7.52
N ASN A 36 17.31 31.26 7.57
CA ASN A 36 18.15 31.02 6.41
C ASN A 36 18.70 29.60 6.46
N PHE A 37 18.19 28.73 5.58
CA PHE A 37 18.64 27.35 5.45
C PHE A 37 19.62 27.15 4.30
N SER A 38 20.19 28.22 3.72
CA SER A 38 21.05 28.15 2.53
C SER A 38 22.25 27.23 2.68
N GLN A 39 22.83 27.15 3.88
CA GLN A 39 24.00 26.32 4.16
C GLN A 39 23.66 24.83 4.23
N ILE A 40 22.44 24.48 4.65
CA ILE A 40 21.98 23.08 4.81
C ILE A 40 20.90 22.67 3.81
N ARG A 41 20.61 23.49 2.79
CA ARG A 41 19.53 23.25 1.81
C ARG A 41 19.69 21.95 1.03
N TRP A 42 20.93 21.59 0.69
CA TRP A 42 21.24 20.37 -0.05
C TRP A 42 21.08 19.10 0.79
N PRO A 43 21.71 18.97 1.98
CA PRO A 43 21.50 17.79 2.82
C PRO A 43 20.06 17.67 3.33
N LEU A 44 19.43 18.79 3.71
CA LEU A 44 18.06 18.78 4.21
C LEU A 44 17.06 18.42 3.10
N GLY A 45 17.08 19.16 1.98
CA GLY A 45 16.19 18.91 0.84
C GLY A 45 16.43 17.55 0.18
N GLY A 46 17.70 17.15 0.03
CA GLY A 46 18.08 15.81 -0.43
C GLY A 46 17.55 14.71 0.48
N GLY A 47 17.61 14.91 1.80
CA GLY A 47 17.02 14.00 2.79
C GLY A 47 15.51 13.82 2.61
N PHE A 48 14.76 14.92 2.44
CA PHE A 48 13.31 14.87 2.18
C PHE A 48 12.98 14.11 0.88
N ILE A 49 13.74 14.35 -0.20
CA ILE A 49 13.57 13.66 -1.48
C ILE A 49 13.88 12.16 -1.34
N PHE A 50 14.95 11.81 -0.63
CA PHE A 50 15.33 10.42 -0.39
C PHE A 50 14.25 9.66 0.38
N VAL A 51 13.75 10.25 1.49
CA VAL A 51 12.67 9.67 2.29
C VAL A 51 11.39 9.53 1.46
N GLY A 52 11.01 10.56 0.70
CA GLY A 52 9.84 10.49 -0.19
C GLY A 52 9.98 9.40 -1.27
N THR A 53 11.19 9.24 -1.83
CA THR A 53 11.48 8.18 -2.80
C THR A 53 11.39 6.79 -2.16
N LEU A 54 11.89 6.60 -0.94
CA LEU A 54 11.73 5.35 -0.20
C LEU A 54 10.25 5.00 0.02
N PHE A 55 9.43 5.98 0.41
CA PHE A 55 7.99 5.77 0.55
C PHE A 55 7.34 5.32 -0.75
N LEU A 56 7.72 5.89 -1.89
CA LEU A 56 7.25 5.44 -3.20
C LEU A 56 7.66 3.99 -3.47
N VAL A 57 8.93 3.64 -3.29
CA VAL A 57 9.43 2.27 -3.51
C VAL A 57 8.70 1.25 -2.64
N VAL A 58 8.51 1.55 -1.36
CA VAL A 58 7.76 0.68 -0.43
C VAL A 58 6.30 0.56 -0.87
N SER A 59 5.67 1.66 -1.29
CA SER A 59 4.28 1.66 -1.78
C SER A 59 4.10 0.79 -3.02
N PHE A 60 5.07 0.80 -3.94
CA PHE A 60 5.04 -0.06 -5.12
C PHE A 60 5.23 -1.53 -4.78
N LYS A 61 6.04 -1.84 -3.75
CA LYS A 61 6.24 -3.21 -3.25
C LYS A 61 5.06 -3.74 -2.41
N MET A 62 4.22 -2.87 -1.85
CA MET A 62 3.01 -3.31 -1.16
C MET A 62 2.05 -3.98 -2.15
N LYS A 63 1.94 -5.31 -2.05
CA LYS A 63 0.90 -6.08 -2.73
C LYS A 63 -0.45 -5.70 -2.13
N ASN A 64 -1.39 -5.27 -2.97
CA ASN A 64 -2.79 -5.15 -2.60
C ASN A 64 -3.38 -6.57 -2.56
N GLY A 65 -3.04 -7.35 -1.53
CA GLY A 65 -3.72 -8.62 -1.30
C GLY A 65 -5.19 -8.32 -1.03
N LYS A 66 -6.07 -8.66 -1.97
CA LYS A 66 -7.50 -8.74 -1.66
C LYS A 66 -7.69 -9.98 -0.79
N THR A 67 -8.36 -9.81 0.35
CA THR A 67 -8.82 -10.96 1.12
C THR A 67 -10.02 -11.53 0.39
N VAL A 68 -9.90 -12.78 -0.05
CA VAL A 68 -10.96 -13.51 -0.75
C VAL A 68 -11.36 -14.69 0.12
N ASP A 69 -12.66 -14.96 0.17
CA ASP A 69 -13.17 -16.14 0.84
C ASP A 69 -12.95 -17.34 -0.09
N PHE A 70 -12.23 -18.35 0.38
CA PHE A 70 -12.00 -19.61 -0.31
C PHE A 70 -12.95 -20.67 0.25
N ILE A 71 -13.41 -21.60 -0.58
CA ILE A 71 -14.23 -22.74 -0.19
C ILE A 71 -13.54 -24.04 -0.59
N CYS A 72 -13.61 -25.04 0.28
CA CYS A 72 -13.20 -26.39 -0.05
C CYS A 72 -14.31 -27.08 -0.87
N PRO A 73 -14.05 -27.58 -2.10
CA PRO A 73 -15.08 -28.23 -2.91
C PRO A 73 -15.58 -29.56 -2.33
N LYS A 74 -14.80 -30.20 -1.44
CA LYS A 74 -15.18 -31.47 -0.79
C LYS A 74 -15.81 -31.31 0.58
N CYS A 75 -15.30 -30.37 1.37
CA CYS A 75 -15.72 -30.18 2.75
C CYS A 75 -16.70 -29.02 2.94
N GLU A 76 -16.90 -28.20 1.90
CA GLU A 76 -17.75 -27.00 1.88
C GLU A 76 -17.42 -25.99 3.01
N LYS A 77 -16.20 -26.08 3.54
CA LYS A 77 -15.70 -25.14 4.54
C LYS A 77 -15.08 -23.92 3.89
N THR A 78 -15.48 -22.75 4.36
CA THR A 78 -14.93 -21.47 3.92
C THR A 78 -13.76 -21.03 4.81
N VAL A 79 -12.73 -20.45 4.21
CA VAL A 79 -11.57 -19.86 4.88
C VAL A 79 -11.26 -18.52 4.22
N LYS A 80 -10.94 -17.49 5.00
CA LYS A 80 -10.52 -16.19 4.46
C LYS A 80 -9.01 -16.17 4.32
N ASP A 81 -8.50 -15.84 3.13
CA ASP A 81 -7.06 -15.68 2.91
C ASP A 81 -6.80 -14.70 1.75
N ILE A 82 -5.53 -14.49 1.42
CA ILE A 82 -5.08 -13.57 0.40
C ILE A 82 -5.19 -14.21 -0.98
N GLU A 83 -5.83 -13.49 -1.91
CA GLU A 83 -5.94 -13.86 -3.32
C GLU A 83 -4.56 -14.18 -3.94
N GLY A 84 -4.47 -15.26 -4.70
CA GLY A 84 -3.25 -15.68 -5.39
C GLY A 84 -2.29 -16.54 -4.56
N LYS A 85 -2.66 -16.96 -3.35
CA LYS A 85 -2.00 -18.07 -2.66
C LYS A 85 -2.66 -19.40 -3.02
N ASP A 86 -1.84 -20.43 -3.24
CA ASP A 86 -2.31 -21.80 -3.29
C ASP A 86 -2.62 -22.26 -1.86
N ILE A 87 -3.91 -22.41 -1.55
CA ILE A 87 -4.40 -22.81 -0.24
C ILE A 87 -5.02 -24.19 -0.35
N TYR A 88 -4.73 -25.05 0.63
CA TYR A 88 -5.22 -26.43 0.68
C TYR A 88 -6.08 -26.62 1.92
N CYS A 89 -7.14 -27.42 1.79
CA CYS A 89 -8.02 -27.70 2.91
C CYS A 89 -7.29 -28.54 3.97
N PRO A 90 -7.27 -28.12 5.25
CA PRO A 90 -6.57 -28.86 6.31
C PRO A 90 -7.22 -30.21 6.64
N LYS A 91 -8.48 -30.42 6.22
CA LYS A 91 -9.19 -31.68 6.47
C LYS A 91 -8.96 -32.74 5.38
N CYS A 92 -8.96 -32.35 4.11
CA CYS A 92 -8.95 -33.29 2.99
C CYS A 92 -7.79 -33.08 2.01
N GLY A 93 -6.91 -32.10 2.25
CA GLY A 93 -5.75 -31.80 1.40
C GLY A 93 -6.10 -31.31 0.00
N THR A 94 -7.38 -31.09 -0.33
CA THR A 94 -7.80 -30.63 -1.66
C THR A 94 -7.54 -29.14 -1.82
N LYS A 95 -7.11 -28.73 -3.01
CA LYS A 95 -6.91 -27.31 -3.35
C LYS A 95 -8.22 -26.56 -3.17
N MET A 96 -8.18 -25.45 -2.45
CA MET A 96 -9.34 -24.60 -2.22
C MET A 96 -9.54 -23.66 -3.41
N GLU A 97 -10.80 -23.33 -3.70
CA GLU A 97 -11.20 -22.44 -4.78
C GLU A 97 -11.81 -21.16 -4.21
N PRO A 98 -11.80 -20.03 -4.94
CA PRO A 98 -12.52 -18.83 -4.52
C PRO A 98 -14.02 -19.14 -4.39
N LEU A 99 -14.63 -18.71 -3.28
CA LEU A 99 -16.07 -18.82 -3.04
C LEU A 99 -16.87 -18.01 -4.08
N GLU A 100 -16.30 -16.91 -4.56
CA GLU A 100 -16.90 -16.09 -5.61
C GLU A 100 -17.08 -16.90 -6.91
N GLY A 101 -18.33 -16.99 -7.39
CA GLY A 101 -18.72 -17.80 -8.55
C GLY A 101 -18.64 -19.32 -8.33
N PHE A 102 -18.34 -19.81 -7.13
CA PHE A 102 -18.19 -21.25 -6.87
C PHE A 102 -19.47 -22.03 -7.23
N TYR A 103 -20.63 -21.57 -6.75
CA TYR A 103 -21.92 -22.20 -7.00
C TYR A 103 -22.44 -22.02 -8.43
N GLU A 104 -21.84 -21.12 -9.21
CA GLU A 104 -22.10 -21.00 -10.64
C GLU A 104 -21.33 -22.05 -11.42
N ARG A 105 -20.09 -22.35 -11.00
CA ARG A 105 -19.24 -23.41 -11.55
C ARG A 105 -19.68 -24.81 -11.12
N HIS A 106 -20.24 -24.94 -9.92
CA HIS A 106 -20.72 -26.20 -9.32
C HIS A 106 -22.22 -26.13 -9.00
N PRO A 107 -23.10 -26.10 -10.02
CA PRO A 107 -24.55 -25.95 -9.82
C PRO A 107 -25.20 -27.15 -9.12
N ASP A 108 -24.55 -28.32 -9.16
CA ASP A 108 -24.91 -29.53 -8.41
C ASP A 108 -24.89 -29.33 -6.88
N ARG A 109 -24.14 -28.32 -6.41
CA ARG A 109 -23.96 -27.97 -4.99
C ARG A 109 -24.85 -26.84 -4.50
N LYS A 110 -25.73 -26.29 -5.34
CA LYS A 110 -26.71 -25.25 -4.94
C LYS A 110 -27.87 -25.76 -4.08
N LYS A 111 -27.87 -27.03 -3.66
CA LYS A 111 -28.98 -27.66 -2.95
C LYS A 111 -28.63 -27.86 -1.48
N GLY A 112 -29.22 -27.04 -0.61
CA GLY A 112 -29.17 -27.13 0.85
C GLY A 112 -29.65 -25.84 1.49
#